data_AF-A0AAV0WG95-F1
#
_entry.id   AF-A0AAV0WG95-F1
#
_cell.length_a   1.000
_cell.length_b   1.000
_cell.length_c   1.000
_cell.angle_alpha   90.00
_cell.angle_beta   90.00
_cell.angle_gamma   90.00
#
_symmetry.space_group_name_H-M   'P 1'
#
loop_
_entity.id
_entity.type
_entity.pdbx_description
1 polymer ?
#
loop_
_entity_poly.entity_id
_entity_poly.type
_entity_poly.pdbx_seq_one_letter_code
_entity_poly.pdbx_strand_id
1 'polypeptide(L)'
;MFNNSNGINVGQTDKAYTTTGYKNWKTATIKFKTHQMSKVHLNCVTSLSNCLHSKPIDVLLDEERENTRSIGGKPFRGHSEKKDDVYKSLFLGIVDLLKKYDPILKTHFETGPKNSLYCSNYIQNDLIASISIVIKRQLKVALINEKVSIMADETSDVGHHEQLSVVIRYFDKFKNMPIEQFVCMKRMMTVDATSIFNALNEVVEEYEIKWENVISTCFDGAATMSGNTTGVQTKFKEKNPKSFFVHCYGHCLNLILVDSIGKDNKVTFNFFGYQLIAGLNLRFNQETLKMIESMGHLLKLETNNVDILLLSSVFNLDAANLETEIRLLKQSTDLSECNKTNCEKWMDWLTISGTSREVIFCNVFEALKSFMVIPVTTCSCERSFSKLSIVKTKLRSVMLQERLDNLLTMFIEQELAYNVDLEEVIETFKTLRPAERRMEL
;
A
#
# COMPACT_ATOMS: atom_id res chain seq x y z
N MET A 1 -17.52 0.06 -15.71
CA MET A 1 -18.48 1.10 -16.16
C MET A 1 -19.51 0.57 -17.17
N PHE A 2 -20.11 -0.59 -16.92
CA PHE A 2 -21.29 -1.02 -17.68
C PHE A 2 -22.22 -1.70 -16.68
N ASN A 3 -23.17 -0.94 -16.13
CA ASN A 3 -24.47 -1.44 -15.61
C ASN A 3 -25.30 -0.40 -14.82
N ASN A 4 -24.85 0.86 -14.67
CA ASN A 4 -25.67 1.88 -13.99
C ASN A 4 -26.24 2.93 -14.95
N SER A 5 -27.04 2.48 -15.91
CA SER A 5 -28.07 3.33 -16.52
C SER A 5 -29.42 2.63 -16.40
N ASN A 6 -30.19 3.05 -15.40
CA ASN A 6 -31.58 2.63 -15.13
C ASN A 6 -32.53 3.11 -16.25
N GLY A 7 -32.38 2.58 -17.46
CA GLY A 7 -33.22 2.97 -18.58
C GLY A 7 -33.00 2.22 -19.89
N ILE A 8 -32.54 0.96 -19.85
CA ILE A 8 -32.44 0.15 -21.07
C ILE A 8 -33.80 -0.52 -21.31
N ASN A 9 -34.63 0.11 -22.15
CA ASN A 9 -35.83 -0.51 -22.69
C ASN A 9 -35.48 -1.87 -23.30
N VAL A 10 -36.20 -2.91 -22.89
CA VAL A 10 -36.00 -4.33 -23.25
C VAL A 10 -35.95 -4.60 -24.77
N GLY A 11 -36.37 -3.64 -25.61
CA GLY A 11 -36.24 -3.69 -27.07
C GLY A 11 -34.86 -3.31 -27.64
N GLN A 12 -33.85 -3.01 -26.83
CA GLN A 12 -32.57 -2.47 -27.32
C GLN A 12 -31.44 -3.49 -27.46
N THR A 13 -31.55 -4.71 -26.93
CA THR A 13 -30.47 -5.71 -27.00
C THR A 13 -30.64 -6.67 -28.18
N ASP A 14 -29.73 -6.65 -29.15
CA ASP A 14 -29.66 -7.70 -30.17
C ASP A 14 -28.97 -8.94 -29.59
N LYS A 15 -29.79 -9.85 -29.02
CA LYS A 15 -29.32 -11.07 -28.33
C LYS A 15 -28.39 -11.93 -29.20
N ALA A 16 -28.56 -11.89 -30.52
CA ALA A 16 -27.75 -12.66 -31.46
C ALA A 16 -26.26 -12.32 -31.41
N TYR A 17 -25.91 -11.06 -31.09
CA TYR A 17 -24.52 -10.57 -31.05
C TYR A 17 -23.98 -10.34 -29.65
N THR A 18 -24.82 -10.49 -28.62
CA THR A 18 -24.43 -10.25 -27.22
C THR A 18 -24.42 -11.52 -26.38
N THR A 19 -25.31 -12.49 -26.62
CA THR A 19 -25.52 -13.61 -25.69
C THR A 19 -25.68 -14.98 -26.35
N THR A 20 -26.38 -15.08 -27.48
CA THR A 20 -26.79 -16.40 -28.04
C THR A 20 -25.97 -16.86 -29.24
N GLY A 21 -25.12 -16.01 -29.79
CA GLY A 21 -24.34 -16.26 -31.01
C GLY A 21 -25.20 -16.25 -32.29
N TYR A 22 -24.55 -16.02 -33.43
CA TYR A 22 -25.20 -15.91 -34.74
C TYR A 22 -25.10 -17.23 -35.53
N LYS A 23 -26.24 -17.80 -35.96
CA LYS A 23 -26.30 -19.13 -36.59
C LYS A 23 -26.55 -19.11 -38.10
N ASN A 24 -27.18 -18.08 -38.65
CA ASN A 24 -27.58 -18.05 -40.07
C ASN A 24 -26.62 -17.24 -40.96
N TRP A 25 -25.43 -17.79 -41.19
CA TRP A 25 -24.33 -17.11 -41.88
C TRP A 25 -24.62 -16.71 -43.33
N LYS A 26 -25.57 -17.39 -44.00
CA LYS A 26 -25.98 -17.06 -45.39
C LYS A 26 -26.60 -15.65 -45.52
N THR A 27 -27.15 -15.10 -44.43
CA THR A 27 -27.75 -13.76 -44.40
C THR A 27 -26.97 -12.78 -43.53
N ALA A 28 -25.75 -13.16 -43.12
CA ALA A 28 -24.94 -12.42 -42.15
C ALA A 28 -24.70 -10.97 -42.56
N THR A 29 -24.38 -10.70 -43.82
CA THR A 29 -24.13 -9.34 -44.33
C THR A 29 -25.31 -8.40 -44.19
N ILE A 30 -26.54 -8.89 -44.35
CA ILE A 30 -27.76 -8.09 -44.16
C ILE A 30 -27.98 -7.84 -42.66
N LYS A 31 -27.72 -8.85 -41.83
CA LYS A 31 -27.85 -8.74 -40.37
C LYS A 31 -26.75 -7.88 -39.73
N PHE A 32 -25.54 -7.85 -40.27
CA PHE A 32 -24.48 -6.93 -39.86
C PHE A 32 -24.83 -5.49 -40.19
N LYS A 33 -25.36 -5.22 -41.40
CA LYS A 33 -25.81 -3.88 -41.77
C LYS A 33 -26.92 -3.36 -40.85
N THR A 34 -27.84 -4.23 -40.46
CA THR A 34 -28.90 -3.86 -39.50
C THR A 34 -28.38 -3.70 -38.07
N HIS A 35 -27.44 -4.52 -37.62
CA HIS A 35 -26.77 -4.35 -36.33
C HIS A 35 -25.93 -3.07 -36.25
N GLN A 36 -25.21 -2.71 -37.31
CA GLN A 36 -24.39 -1.49 -37.37
C GLN A 36 -25.24 -0.22 -37.14
N MET A 37 -26.49 -0.23 -37.61
CA MET A 37 -27.45 0.85 -37.41
C MET A 37 -28.17 0.77 -36.05
N SER A 38 -27.92 -0.27 -35.25
CA SER A 38 -28.54 -0.42 -33.94
C SER A 38 -27.98 0.61 -32.95
N LYS A 39 -28.86 1.07 -32.06
CA LYS A 39 -28.49 2.06 -31.03
C LYS A 39 -27.40 1.54 -30.09
N VAL A 40 -27.37 0.24 -29.83
CA VAL A 40 -26.32 -0.39 -29.01
C VAL A 40 -24.97 -0.32 -29.70
N HIS A 41 -24.89 -0.70 -30.97
CA HIS A 41 -23.64 -0.60 -31.73
C HIS A 41 -23.15 0.85 -31.79
N LEU A 42 -24.05 1.79 -32.12
CA LEU A 42 -23.73 3.22 -32.17
C LEU A 42 -23.26 3.77 -30.82
N ASN A 43 -23.91 3.40 -29.70
CA ASN A 43 -23.49 3.81 -28.36
C ASN A 43 -22.11 3.21 -27.99
N CYS A 44 -21.85 1.95 -28.32
CA CYS A 44 -20.55 1.31 -28.09
C CYS A 44 -19.44 1.95 -28.92
N VAL A 45 -19.69 2.21 -30.22
CA VAL A 45 -18.73 2.89 -31.11
C VAL A 45 -18.47 4.33 -30.65
N THR A 46 -19.52 5.04 -30.22
CA THR A 46 -19.38 6.39 -29.66
C THR A 46 -18.58 6.36 -28.35
N SER A 47 -18.85 5.41 -27.47
CA SER A 47 -18.10 5.24 -26.21
C SER A 47 -16.63 4.87 -26.45
N LEU A 48 -16.37 4.02 -27.44
CA LEU A 48 -15.01 3.68 -27.86
C LEU A 48 -14.28 4.87 -28.48
N SER A 49 -14.96 5.63 -29.35
CA SER A 49 -14.42 6.86 -29.93
C SER A 49 -14.11 7.87 -28.84
N ASN A 50 -15.02 8.06 -27.89
CA ASN A 50 -14.79 8.92 -26.73
C ASN A 50 -13.60 8.43 -25.89
N CYS A 51 -13.47 7.14 -25.64
CA CYS A 51 -12.32 6.56 -24.92
C CYS A 51 -10.99 6.77 -25.66
N LEU A 52 -10.99 6.68 -27.00
CA LEU A 52 -9.79 6.88 -27.82
C LEU A 52 -9.36 8.35 -27.93
N HIS A 53 -10.30 9.29 -27.82
CA HIS A 53 -10.05 10.73 -27.94
C HIS A 53 -10.06 11.48 -26.59
N SER A 54 -10.54 10.84 -25.52
CA SER A 54 -10.47 11.40 -24.17
C SER A 54 -9.03 11.40 -23.69
N LYS A 55 -8.64 12.44 -22.96
CA LYS A 55 -7.40 12.42 -22.19
C LYS A 55 -7.43 11.23 -21.22
N PRO A 56 -6.31 10.53 -21.04
CA PRO A 56 -6.17 9.52 -20.01
C PRO A 56 -6.63 10.06 -18.63
N ILE A 57 -7.27 9.22 -17.82
CA ILE A 57 -7.91 9.66 -16.58
C ILE A 57 -6.89 10.19 -15.56
N ASP A 58 -5.68 9.65 -15.59
CA ASP A 58 -4.49 10.13 -14.87
C ASP A 58 -4.17 11.58 -15.22
N VAL A 59 -4.19 11.95 -16.51
CA VAL A 59 -3.95 13.34 -16.95
C VAL A 59 -5.07 14.28 -16.48
N LEU A 60 -6.33 13.84 -16.55
CA LEU A 60 -7.46 14.65 -16.06
C LEU A 60 -7.42 14.83 -14.54
N LEU A 61 -7.09 13.77 -13.80
CA LEU A 61 -6.92 13.83 -12.35
C LEU A 61 -5.72 14.71 -11.96
N ASP A 62 -4.65 14.69 -12.73
CA ASP A 62 -3.49 15.56 -12.50
C ASP A 62 -3.79 17.03 -12.81
N GLU A 63 -4.56 17.33 -13.86
CA GLU A 63 -5.05 18.69 -14.17
C GLU A 63 -5.99 19.22 -13.06
N GLU A 64 -6.91 18.39 -12.55
CA GLU A 64 -7.77 18.76 -11.40
C GLU A 64 -6.97 18.95 -10.10
N ARG A 65 -5.95 18.11 -9.87
CA ARG A 65 -5.01 18.26 -8.74
C ARG A 65 -4.18 19.53 -8.85
N GLU A 66 -3.81 19.97 -10.05
CA GLU A 66 -3.13 21.25 -10.24
C GLU A 66 -4.03 22.46 -9.95
N ASN A 67 -5.30 22.42 -10.34
CA ASN A 67 -6.24 23.50 -10.08
C ASN A 67 -6.62 23.65 -8.60
N THR A 68 -6.72 22.55 -7.85
CA THR A 68 -7.01 22.55 -6.39
C THR A 68 -5.82 23.01 -5.53
N ARG A 69 -4.59 22.99 -6.07
CA ARG A 69 -3.36 23.42 -5.35
C ARG A 69 -3.28 24.93 -5.10
N SER A 70 -4.08 25.75 -5.77
CA SER A 70 -3.98 27.23 -5.68
C SER A 70 -4.35 27.81 -4.31
N ILE A 71 -5.15 27.10 -3.49
CA ILE A 71 -5.59 27.59 -2.18
C ILE A 71 -4.83 26.92 -1.00
N GLY A 72 -4.28 25.72 -1.20
CA GLY A 72 -3.56 24.93 -0.17
C GLY A 72 -2.04 24.75 -0.39
N GLY A 73 -1.47 25.26 -1.47
CA GLY A 73 -0.09 24.96 -1.90
C GLY A 73 1.04 25.75 -1.22
N LYS A 74 0.77 26.51 -0.14
CA LYS A 74 1.82 27.26 0.55
C LYS A 74 2.79 26.29 1.24
N PRO A 75 4.12 26.43 1.01
CA PRO A 75 5.07 25.54 1.63
C PRO A 75 5.11 25.78 3.15
N PHE A 76 5.31 24.70 3.92
CA PHE A 76 5.47 24.78 5.37
C PHE A 76 6.54 25.83 5.75
N ARG A 77 7.63 25.86 4.97
CA ARG A 77 8.69 26.88 5.00
C ARG A 77 8.64 27.74 3.73
N GLY A 78 8.58 29.06 3.90
CA GLY A 78 8.59 30.04 2.81
C GLY A 78 10.00 30.35 2.32
N HIS A 79 10.12 30.97 1.15
CA HIS A 79 11.42 31.42 0.62
C HIS A 79 12.04 32.55 1.47
N SER A 80 11.20 33.34 2.15
CA SER A 80 11.58 34.45 3.03
C SER A 80 10.73 34.44 4.29
N GLU A 81 11.37 34.60 5.45
CA GLU A 81 10.73 34.62 6.77
C GLU A 81 10.75 36.03 7.40
N LYS A 82 10.96 37.08 6.58
CA LYS A 82 10.92 38.47 7.04
C LYS A 82 9.51 38.90 7.43
N LYS A 83 9.41 39.79 8.43
CA LYS A 83 8.13 40.23 9.02
C LYS A 83 7.17 40.91 8.03
N ASP A 84 7.69 41.50 6.96
CA ASP A 84 6.90 42.30 6.02
C ASP A 84 6.75 41.65 4.63
N ASP A 85 7.17 40.38 4.50
CA ASP A 85 7.11 39.68 3.22
C ASP A 85 5.71 39.11 2.96
N VAL A 86 5.26 39.20 1.70
CA VAL A 86 3.98 38.64 1.23
C VAL A 86 4.05 37.12 1.19
N TYR A 87 5.24 36.55 1.02
CA TYR A 87 5.49 35.11 0.87
C TYR A 87 5.96 34.43 2.17
N LYS A 88 5.39 34.84 3.32
CA LYS A 88 5.63 34.17 4.61
C LYS A 88 5.31 32.68 4.56
N SER A 89 6.06 31.92 5.35
CA SER A 89 5.87 30.48 5.52
C SER A 89 4.49 30.15 6.11
N LEU A 90 3.92 29.00 5.75
CA LEU A 90 2.69 28.53 6.37
C LEU A 90 2.85 28.35 7.89
N PHE A 91 4.01 27.88 8.34
CA PHE A 91 4.33 27.73 9.76
C PHE A 91 4.23 29.06 10.52
N LEU A 92 4.89 30.12 10.04
CA LEU A 92 4.83 31.43 10.69
C LEU A 92 3.41 32.02 10.62
N GLY A 93 2.68 31.78 9.54
CA GLY A 93 1.27 32.18 9.43
C GLY A 93 0.38 31.52 10.48
N ILE A 94 0.57 30.22 10.73
CA ILE A 94 -0.15 29.48 11.78
C ILE A 94 0.26 29.99 13.16
N VAL A 95 1.56 30.18 13.40
CA VAL A 95 2.06 30.71 14.68
C VAL A 95 1.50 32.11 14.96
N ASP A 96 1.48 33.00 13.96
CA ASP A 96 0.89 34.34 14.09
C ASP A 96 -0.65 34.30 14.29
N LEU A 97 -1.32 33.29 13.73
CA LEU A 97 -2.75 33.05 14.00
C LEU A 97 -2.96 32.59 15.44
N LEU A 98 -2.19 31.61 15.93
CA LEU A 98 -2.30 31.06 17.28
C LEU A 98 -2.02 32.12 18.35
N LYS A 99 -1.06 33.02 18.13
CA LYS A 99 -0.80 34.18 19.03
C LYS A 99 -2.04 35.08 19.24
N LYS A 100 -2.99 35.12 18.31
CA LYS A 100 -4.21 35.92 18.48
C LYS A 100 -5.17 35.31 19.49
N TYR A 101 -5.09 33.99 19.69
CA TYR A 101 -6.03 33.23 20.50
C TYR A 101 -5.42 32.69 21.80
N ASP A 102 -4.09 32.57 21.88
CA ASP A 102 -3.37 32.11 23.06
C ASP A 102 -2.57 33.26 23.71
N PRO A 103 -3.03 33.81 24.86
CA PRO A 103 -2.34 34.89 25.57
C PRO A 103 -0.95 34.51 26.10
N ILE A 104 -0.74 33.24 26.45
CA ILE A 104 0.56 32.75 26.97
C ILE A 104 1.55 32.74 25.81
N LEU A 105 1.15 32.16 24.68
CA LEU A 105 1.96 32.17 23.47
C LEU A 105 2.26 33.59 22.99
N LYS A 106 1.26 34.48 23.02
CA LYS A 106 1.44 35.89 22.66
C LYS A 106 2.51 36.55 23.53
N THR A 107 2.41 36.39 24.85
CA THR A 107 3.36 36.96 25.81
C THR A 107 4.77 36.42 25.54
N HIS A 108 4.92 35.11 25.37
CA HIS A 108 6.21 34.48 25.02
C HIS A 108 6.87 35.10 23.78
N PHE A 109 6.08 35.38 22.74
CA PHE A 109 6.61 35.97 21.51
C PHE A 109 6.90 37.47 21.58
N GLU A 110 6.26 38.20 22.49
CA GLU A 110 6.45 39.64 22.70
C GLU A 110 7.59 39.92 23.68
N THR A 111 7.72 39.14 24.74
CA THR A 111 8.69 39.35 25.83
C THR A 111 9.85 38.37 25.83
N GLY A 112 9.73 37.24 25.14
CA GLY A 112 10.75 36.19 25.13
C GLY A 112 12.02 36.59 24.36
N PRO A 113 13.20 36.08 24.78
CA PRO A 113 14.45 36.37 24.09
C PRO A 113 14.45 35.74 22.69
N LYS A 114 15.12 36.40 21.72
CA LYS A 114 15.06 36.00 20.29
C LYS A 114 15.44 34.54 20.02
N ASN A 115 16.29 33.96 20.86
CA ASN A 115 16.78 32.58 20.77
C ASN A 115 15.80 31.53 21.32
N SER A 116 14.75 31.91 22.07
CA SER A 116 13.71 31.00 22.58
C SER A 116 12.38 31.12 21.83
N LEU A 117 12.35 31.83 20.70
CA LEU A 117 11.14 31.96 19.87
C LEU A 117 10.82 30.68 19.07
N TYR A 118 11.79 29.75 18.95
CA TYR A 118 11.64 28.46 18.29
C TYR A 118 11.05 28.50 16.86
N CYS A 119 11.16 29.65 16.17
CA CYS A 119 10.58 29.84 14.85
C CYS A 119 11.54 29.59 13.67
N SER A 120 12.83 29.41 13.94
CA SER A 120 13.82 29.27 12.86
C SER A 120 13.61 27.99 12.06
N ASN A 121 14.06 28.01 10.81
CA ASN A 121 14.10 26.84 9.94
C ASN A 121 14.81 25.62 10.57
N TYR A 122 15.88 25.83 11.34
CA TYR A 122 16.59 24.77 12.07
C TYR A 122 15.69 24.13 13.12
N ILE A 123 14.99 24.94 13.92
CA ILE A 123 14.06 24.44 14.92
C ILE A 123 12.87 23.73 14.28
N GLN A 124 12.32 24.25 13.19
CA GLN A 124 11.26 23.57 12.43
C GLN A 124 11.72 22.18 11.96
N ASN A 125 12.95 22.04 11.45
CA ASN A 125 13.51 20.74 11.08
C ASN A 125 13.63 19.82 12.30
N ASP A 126 14.16 20.32 13.40
CA ASP A 126 14.38 19.54 14.61
C ASP A 126 13.04 19.08 15.24
N LEU A 127 11.98 19.91 15.19
CA LEU A 127 10.62 19.52 15.61
C LEU A 127 10.05 18.41 14.73
N ILE A 128 10.14 18.56 13.40
CA ILE A 128 9.67 17.56 12.43
C ILE A 128 10.42 16.23 12.63
N ALA A 129 11.74 16.29 12.81
CA ALA A 129 12.54 15.11 13.11
C ALA A 129 12.14 14.46 14.43
N SER A 130 11.93 15.25 15.48
CA SER A 130 11.54 14.71 16.80
C SER A 130 10.21 13.97 16.74
N ILE A 131 9.19 14.53 16.07
CA ILE A 131 7.90 13.85 15.88
C ILE A 131 8.08 12.56 15.08
N SER A 132 8.82 12.60 13.98
CA SER A 132 9.08 11.41 13.16
C SER A 132 9.82 10.32 13.94
N ILE A 133 10.82 10.67 14.74
CA ILE A 133 11.58 9.74 15.59
C ILE A 133 10.65 9.04 16.60
N VAL A 134 9.75 9.78 17.24
CA VAL A 134 8.78 9.20 18.17
C VAL A 134 7.85 8.22 17.47
N ILE A 135 7.29 8.59 16.31
CA ILE A 135 6.45 7.70 15.49
C ILE A 135 7.23 6.42 15.10
N LYS A 136 8.46 6.58 14.58
CA LYS A 136 9.30 5.45 14.18
C LYS A 136 9.63 4.52 15.35
N ARG A 137 9.81 5.06 16.56
CA ARG A 137 10.05 4.25 17.76
C ARG A 137 8.80 3.50 18.22
N GLN A 138 7.61 4.10 18.15
CA GLN A 138 6.36 3.40 18.40
C GLN A 138 6.19 2.22 17.42
N LEU A 139 6.51 2.45 16.14
CA LEU A 139 6.51 1.38 15.14
C LEU A 139 7.54 0.29 15.41
N LYS A 140 8.75 0.67 15.80
CA LYS A 140 9.78 -0.30 16.19
C LYS A 140 9.28 -1.21 17.31
N VAL A 141 8.68 -0.64 18.37
CA VAL A 141 8.11 -1.43 19.47
C VAL A 141 7.00 -2.38 19.00
N ALA A 142 6.13 -1.92 18.09
CA ALA A 142 5.04 -2.74 17.55
C ALA A 142 5.52 -3.92 16.66
N LEU A 143 6.67 -3.77 15.99
CA LEU A 143 7.20 -4.77 15.07
C LEU A 143 8.11 -5.81 15.74
N ILE A 144 8.62 -5.53 16.94
CA ILE A 144 9.51 -6.45 17.66
C ILE A 144 8.81 -7.80 17.90
N ASN A 145 9.47 -8.88 17.47
CA ASN A 145 9.00 -10.27 17.57
C ASN A 145 7.68 -10.59 16.85
N GLU A 146 7.10 -9.67 16.07
CA GLU A 146 5.93 -9.97 15.23
C GLU A 146 6.36 -10.54 13.87
N LYS A 147 5.47 -11.32 13.25
CA LYS A 147 5.62 -11.78 11.87
C LYS A 147 5.26 -10.64 10.93
N VAL A 148 6.12 -10.37 9.96
CA VAL A 148 6.01 -9.20 9.08
C VAL A 148 6.22 -9.56 7.61
N SER A 149 5.63 -8.76 6.73
CA SER A 149 5.95 -8.76 5.32
C SER A 149 6.48 -7.40 4.89
N ILE A 150 7.51 -7.41 4.04
CA ILE A 150 8.16 -6.19 3.56
C ILE A 150 7.67 -5.90 2.15
N MET A 151 7.10 -4.72 1.97
CA MET A 151 6.62 -4.21 0.70
C MET A 151 7.54 -3.08 0.27
N ALA A 152 8.03 -3.12 -0.96
CA ALA A 152 8.81 -2.01 -1.50
C ALA A 152 8.48 -1.76 -2.96
N ASP A 153 8.57 -0.50 -3.33
CA ASP A 153 8.37 -0.06 -4.70
C ASP A 153 9.25 1.16 -4.97
N GLU A 154 9.65 1.34 -6.22
CA GLU A 154 10.51 2.42 -6.64
C GLU A 154 9.76 3.44 -7.50
N THR A 155 10.10 4.72 -7.34
CA THR A 155 9.63 5.79 -8.22
C THR A 155 10.69 6.87 -8.38
N SER A 156 10.64 7.58 -9.50
CA SER A 156 11.46 8.77 -9.70
C SER A 156 10.72 10.01 -9.21
N ASP A 157 11.34 10.80 -8.34
CA ASP A 157 10.76 12.05 -7.86
C ASP A 157 10.87 13.19 -8.88
N VAL A 158 10.25 14.34 -8.57
CA VAL A 158 10.24 15.53 -9.45
C VAL A 158 11.64 16.12 -9.73
N GLY A 159 12.64 15.76 -8.93
CA GLY A 159 14.05 16.10 -9.14
C GLY A 159 14.82 15.03 -9.91
N HIS A 160 14.15 14.02 -10.46
CA HIS A 160 14.75 12.86 -11.13
C HIS A 160 15.69 12.06 -10.23
N HIS A 161 15.41 12.03 -8.92
CA HIS A 161 16.08 11.11 -8.02
C HIS A 161 15.18 9.89 -7.80
N GLU A 162 15.78 8.71 -7.85
CA GLU A 162 15.08 7.47 -7.54
C GLU A 162 14.81 7.36 -6.04
N GLN A 163 13.61 6.95 -5.68
CA GLN A 163 13.10 6.85 -4.33
C GLN A 163 12.46 5.48 -4.12
N LEU A 164 12.94 4.77 -3.11
CA LEU A 164 12.40 3.49 -2.65
C LEU A 164 11.46 3.74 -1.48
N SER A 165 10.18 3.46 -1.67
CA SER A 165 9.19 3.45 -0.59
C SER A 165 9.20 2.08 0.09
N VAL A 166 9.30 2.08 1.42
CA VAL A 166 9.27 0.86 2.23
C VAL A 166 8.06 0.89 3.14
N VAL A 167 7.24 -0.14 3.04
CA VAL A 167 6.04 -0.35 3.85
C VAL A 167 6.14 -1.73 4.49
N ILE A 168 5.80 -1.83 5.77
CA ILE A 168 5.76 -3.11 6.49
C ILE A 168 4.31 -3.46 6.80
N ARG A 169 3.92 -4.68 6.46
CA ARG A 169 2.62 -5.26 6.80
C ARG A 169 2.79 -6.22 7.97
N TYR A 170 1.97 -6.08 8.99
CA TYR A 170 1.95 -6.97 10.17
C TYR A 170 0.54 -7.06 10.74
N PHE A 171 0.32 -8.00 11.66
CA PHE A 171 -0.99 -8.19 12.29
C PHE A 171 -1.11 -7.34 13.56
N ASP A 172 -2.04 -6.40 13.58
CA ASP A 172 -2.32 -5.59 14.76
C ASP A 172 -3.31 -6.33 15.68
N LYS A 173 -2.88 -6.62 16.91
CA LYS A 173 -3.68 -7.38 17.89
C LYS A 173 -4.86 -6.59 18.42
N PHE A 174 -4.80 -5.25 18.44
CA PHE A 174 -5.88 -4.41 18.95
C PHE A 174 -6.98 -4.23 17.92
N LYS A 175 -6.61 -4.02 16.65
CA LYS A 175 -7.53 -3.93 15.51
C LYS A 175 -7.98 -5.31 14.99
N ASN A 176 -7.35 -6.39 15.46
CA ASN A 176 -7.58 -7.78 15.05
C ASN A 176 -7.48 -7.99 13.52
N MET A 177 -6.58 -7.26 12.86
CA MET A 177 -6.45 -7.28 11.40
C MET A 177 -5.03 -6.94 10.94
N PRO A 178 -4.62 -7.36 9.73
CA PRO A 178 -3.37 -6.91 9.15
C PRO A 178 -3.42 -5.41 8.83
N ILE A 179 -2.40 -4.68 9.21
CA ILE A 179 -2.21 -3.26 8.88
C ILE A 179 -0.91 -3.07 8.09
N GLU A 180 -0.89 -2.04 7.26
CA GLU A 180 0.26 -1.64 6.45
C GLU A 180 0.76 -0.30 6.97
N GLN A 181 2.01 -0.26 7.40
CA GLN A 181 2.66 0.88 8.04
C GLN A 181 3.80 1.39 7.17
N PHE A 182 3.77 2.67 6.81
CA PHE A 182 4.86 3.31 6.08
C PHE A 182 6.06 3.51 7.00
N VAL A 183 7.21 2.99 6.57
CA VAL A 183 8.43 3.01 7.35
C VAL A 183 9.32 4.17 6.94
N CYS A 184 9.66 4.24 5.66
CA CYS A 184 10.52 5.29 5.14
C CYS A 184 10.46 5.42 3.62
N MET A 185 10.89 6.59 3.14
CA MET A 185 11.25 6.87 1.76
C MET A 185 12.78 7.03 1.70
N LYS A 186 13.47 6.09 1.06
CA LYS A 186 14.94 6.14 0.89
C LYS A 186 15.30 6.59 -0.52
N ARG A 187 16.23 7.54 -0.61
CA ARG A 187 16.81 7.91 -1.91
C ARG A 187 17.80 6.84 -2.35
N MET A 188 17.62 6.35 -3.57
CA MET A 188 18.53 5.39 -4.19
C MET A 188 19.51 6.14 -5.11
N MET A 189 20.80 5.80 -5.01
CA MET A 189 21.82 6.29 -5.96
C MET A 189 21.97 5.35 -7.16
N THR A 190 21.69 4.07 -6.94
CA THR A 190 21.70 3.00 -7.93
C THR A 190 20.52 2.06 -7.67
N VAL A 191 19.94 1.54 -8.75
CA VAL A 191 18.71 0.74 -8.75
C VAL A 191 19.00 -0.73 -9.05
N ASP A 192 20.18 -1.21 -8.68
CA ASP A 192 20.56 -2.61 -8.80
C ASP A 192 20.10 -3.42 -7.58
N ALA A 193 19.96 -4.73 -7.76
CA ALA A 193 19.39 -5.60 -6.75
C ALA A 193 20.19 -5.62 -5.43
N THR A 194 21.50 -5.38 -5.48
CA THR A 194 22.32 -5.33 -4.27
C THR A 194 22.07 -4.05 -3.49
N SER A 195 22.00 -2.91 -4.16
CA SER A 195 21.71 -1.63 -3.49
C SER A 195 20.32 -1.61 -2.86
N ILE A 196 19.30 -2.09 -3.57
CA ILE A 196 17.93 -2.18 -3.04
C ILE A 196 17.89 -3.14 -1.84
N PHE A 197 18.52 -4.32 -1.96
CA PHE A 197 18.59 -5.26 -0.85
C PHE A 197 19.29 -4.66 0.37
N ASN A 198 20.41 -3.96 0.20
CA ASN A 198 21.12 -3.30 1.30
C ASN A 198 20.24 -2.24 1.97
N ALA A 199 19.54 -1.42 1.18
CA ALA A 199 18.63 -0.41 1.69
C ALA A 199 17.49 -1.02 2.54
N LEU A 200 16.96 -2.17 2.11
CA LEU A 200 15.95 -2.93 2.87
C LEU A 200 16.55 -3.65 4.08
N ASN A 201 17.76 -4.19 3.99
CA ASN A 201 18.47 -4.82 5.10
C ASN A 201 18.73 -3.81 6.23
N GLU A 202 19.14 -2.58 5.88
CA GLU A 202 19.26 -1.49 6.85
C GLU A 202 17.94 -1.19 7.57
N VAL A 203 16.79 -1.26 6.87
CA VAL A 203 15.47 -1.07 7.51
C VAL A 203 15.16 -2.22 8.46
N VAL A 204 15.44 -3.46 8.07
CA VAL A 204 15.27 -4.64 8.94
C VAL A 204 16.12 -4.51 10.20
N GLU A 205 17.36 -4.04 10.07
CA GLU A 205 18.28 -3.80 11.19
C GLU A 205 17.84 -2.62 12.08
N GLU A 206 17.44 -1.49 11.49
CA GLU A 206 16.98 -0.28 12.20
C GLU A 206 15.78 -0.59 13.11
N TYR A 207 14.84 -1.39 12.60
CA TYR A 207 13.63 -1.81 13.31
C TYR A 207 13.82 -3.10 14.14
N GLU A 208 15.04 -3.65 14.21
CA GLU A 208 15.37 -4.86 14.98
C GLU A 208 14.48 -6.06 14.65
N ILE A 209 14.10 -6.19 13.37
CA ILE A 209 13.27 -7.28 12.89
C ILE A 209 14.15 -8.51 12.66
N LYS A 210 13.78 -9.64 13.27
CA LYS A 210 14.46 -10.91 13.02
C LYS A 210 14.13 -11.42 11.63
N TRP A 211 15.13 -11.84 10.88
CA TRP A 211 14.95 -12.41 9.53
C TRP A 211 13.98 -13.60 9.50
N GLU A 212 13.95 -14.41 10.55
CA GLU A 212 13.02 -15.54 10.72
C GLU A 212 11.55 -15.11 10.76
N ASN A 213 11.28 -13.88 11.19
CA ASN A 213 9.94 -13.31 11.28
C ASN A 213 9.48 -12.64 9.98
N VAL A 214 10.39 -12.44 9.01
CA VAL A 214 10.01 -11.92 7.69
C VAL A 214 9.38 -13.06 6.89
N ILE A 215 8.06 -13.08 6.80
CA ILE A 215 7.31 -14.18 6.17
C ILE A 215 7.26 -14.03 4.65
N SER A 216 7.24 -12.80 4.15
CA SER A 216 7.17 -12.55 2.72
C SER A 216 7.68 -11.17 2.32
N THR A 217 8.04 -11.05 1.05
CA THR A 217 8.32 -9.78 0.40
C THR A 217 7.37 -9.58 -0.77
N CYS A 218 7.01 -8.32 -1.03
CA CYS A 218 6.19 -7.97 -2.19
C CYS A 218 6.77 -6.77 -2.94
N PHE A 219 7.09 -7.02 -4.21
CA PHE A 219 7.70 -6.06 -5.11
C PHE A 219 7.03 -6.13 -6.50
N ASP A 220 7.42 -5.21 -7.38
CA ASP A 220 7.08 -5.28 -8.80
C ASP A 220 7.79 -6.44 -9.52
N GLY A 221 7.46 -6.62 -10.80
CA GLY A 221 8.00 -7.69 -11.65
C GLY A 221 9.27 -7.30 -12.38
N ALA A 222 9.92 -6.20 -12.01
CA ALA A 222 11.17 -5.79 -12.65
C ALA A 222 12.24 -6.85 -12.36
N ALA A 223 13.07 -7.16 -13.36
CA ALA A 223 14.10 -8.21 -13.23
C ALA A 223 15.05 -7.97 -12.04
N THR A 224 15.29 -6.71 -11.67
CA THR A 224 16.03 -6.33 -10.47
C THR A 224 15.36 -6.82 -9.19
N MET A 225 14.03 -6.71 -9.08
CA MET A 225 13.28 -7.07 -7.88
C MET A 225 12.94 -8.56 -7.86
N SER A 226 12.41 -9.07 -8.98
CA SER A 226 11.84 -10.41 -9.13
C SER A 226 12.75 -11.39 -9.89
N GLY A 227 14.03 -11.06 -10.11
CA GLY A 227 14.96 -11.96 -10.79
C GLY A 227 15.30 -13.17 -9.93
N ASN A 228 15.31 -14.38 -10.51
CA ASN A 228 15.54 -15.63 -9.75
C ASN A 228 17.02 -15.92 -9.46
N THR A 229 17.95 -15.25 -10.15
CA THR A 229 19.40 -15.48 -10.02
C THR A 229 20.10 -14.38 -9.24
N THR A 230 19.80 -13.12 -9.54
CA THR A 230 20.47 -11.95 -8.94
C THR A 230 19.50 -10.94 -8.37
N GLY A 231 18.19 -11.19 -8.44
CA GLY A 231 17.17 -10.24 -8.00
C GLY A 231 17.11 -10.10 -6.48
N VAL A 232 16.43 -9.04 -6.03
CA VAL A 232 16.22 -8.76 -4.60
C VAL A 232 15.55 -9.97 -3.93
N GLN A 233 14.56 -10.60 -4.56
CA GLN A 233 13.92 -11.79 -4.00
C GLN A 233 14.90 -12.94 -3.68
N THR A 234 15.94 -13.15 -4.49
CA THR A 234 16.91 -14.24 -4.29
C THR A 234 17.75 -13.94 -3.06
N LYS A 235 18.20 -12.70 -2.91
CA LYS A 235 18.96 -12.25 -1.72
C LYS A 235 18.14 -12.34 -0.44
N PHE A 236 16.83 -12.07 -0.51
CA PHE A 236 15.92 -12.31 0.61
C PHE A 236 15.80 -13.80 0.96
N LYS A 237 15.65 -14.67 -0.06
CA LYS A 237 15.63 -16.14 0.14
C LYS A 237 16.95 -16.68 0.69
N GLU A 238 18.09 -16.05 0.42
CA GLU A 238 19.37 -16.40 1.05
C GLU A 238 19.40 -16.11 2.56
N LYS A 239 18.73 -15.03 3.01
CA LYS A 239 18.61 -14.69 4.44
C LYS A 239 17.55 -15.52 5.16
N ASN A 240 16.39 -15.71 4.53
CA ASN A 240 15.32 -16.55 5.03
C ASN A 240 14.76 -17.42 3.90
N PRO A 241 15.18 -18.69 3.78
CA PRO A 241 14.71 -19.61 2.75
C PRO A 241 13.21 -19.89 2.79
N LYS A 242 12.55 -19.64 3.93
CA LYS A 242 11.10 -19.82 4.10
C LYS A 242 10.28 -18.60 3.65
N SER A 243 10.94 -17.47 3.35
CA SER A 243 10.24 -16.24 2.93
C SER A 243 9.64 -16.39 1.52
N PHE A 244 8.39 -15.99 1.37
CA PHE A 244 7.74 -15.93 0.06
C PHE A 244 8.11 -14.66 -0.70
N PHE A 245 8.14 -14.77 -2.02
CA PHE A 245 8.08 -13.62 -2.90
C PHE A 245 6.69 -13.53 -3.51
N VAL A 246 6.06 -12.36 -3.37
CA VAL A 246 4.79 -12.03 -4.01
C VAL A 246 5.03 -10.95 -5.05
N HIS A 247 4.85 -11.30 -6.31
CA HIS A 247 4.86 -10.29 -7.36
C HIS A 247 3.53 -9.53 -7.34
N CYS A 248 3.58 -8.21 -7.22
CA CYS A 248 2.41 -7.34 -7.07
C CYS A 248 1.30 -7.67 -8.09
N TYR A 249 0.14 -8.12 -7.60
CA TYR A 249 -0.99 -8.52 -8.45
C TYR A 249 -1.57 -7.34 -9.23
N GLY A 250 -1.51 -6.13 -8.68
CA GLY A 250 -1.89 -4.90 -9.39
C GLY A 250 -1.01 -4.68 -10.62
N HIS A 251 0.31 -4.81 -10.45
CA HIS A 251 1.27 -4.72 -11.54
C HIS A 251 1.09 -5.86 -12.56
N CYS A 252 0.92 -7.11 -12.10
CA CYS A 252 0.60 -8.26 -12.95
C CYS A 252 -0.60 -7.96 -13.84
N LEU A 253 -1.72 -7.50 -13.25
CA LEU A 253 -2.94 -7.21 -13.97
C LEU A 253 -2.75 -6.09 -14.98
N ASN A 254 -2.06 -5.01 -14.60
CA ASN A 254 -1.74 -3.91 -15.51
C ASN A 254 -0.93 -4.40 -16.73
N LEU A 255 0.10 -5.21 -16.51
CA LEU A 255 0.90 -5.79 -17.60
C LEU A 255 0.05 -6.68 -18.52
N ILE A 256 -0.84 -7.51 -17.97
CA ILE A 256 -1.74 -8.34 -18.79
C ILE A 256 -2.61 -7.46 -19.69
N LEU A 257 -3.15 -6.37 -19.15
CA LEU A 257 -4.00 -5.46 -19.91
C LEU A 257 -3.20 -4.75 -21.00
N VAL A 258 -2.00 -4.24 -20.69
CA VAL A 258 -1.12 -3.58 -21.65
C VAL A 258 -0.71 -4.55 -22.76
N ASP A 259 -0.30 -5.78 -22.43
CA ASP A 259 0.09 -6.81 -23.40
C ASP A 259 -1.09 -7.24 -24.27
N SER A 260 -2.28 -7.34 -23.68
CA SER A 260 -3.51 -7.76 -24.39
C SER A 260 -4.05 -6.69 -25.34
N ILE A 261 -3.82 -5.41 -25.03
CA ILE A 261 -4.27 -4.26 -25.84
C ILE A 261 -3.16 -3.81 -26.83
N GLY A 262 -1.92 -4.25 -26.61
CA GLY A 262 -0.71 -3.88 -27.35
C GLY A 262 -0.78 -4.05 -28.87
N LYS A 263 0.05 -3.25 -29.55
CA LYS A 263 -0.11 -2.67 -30.90
C LYS A 263 -0.39 -3.62 -32.09
N ASP A 264 -0.19 -4.93 -31.95
CA ASP A 264 -0.22 -5.85 -33.11
C ASP A 264 -1.41 -6.83 -33.12
N ASN A 265 -2.31 -6.82 -32.13
CA ASN A 265 -3.33 -7.88 -32.03
C ASN A 265 -4.76 -7.47 -31.63
N LYS A 266 -5.22 -6.29 -32.08
CA LYS A 266 -6.63 -5.85 -31.91
C LYS A 266 -7.66 -6.88 -32.36
N VAL A 267 -7.37 -7.68 -33.39
CA VAL A 267 -8.27 -8.72 -33.91
C VAL A 267 -8.35 -9.91 -32.95
N THR A 268 -7.23 -10.30 -32.33
CA THR A 268 -7.15 -11.45 -31.42
C THR A 268 -7.78 -11.15 -30.05
N PHE A 269 -7.64 -9.90 -29.56
CA PHE A 269 -8.36 -9.45 -28.37
C PHE A 269 -9.89 -9.49 -28.58
N ASN A 270 -10.37 -8.94 -29.69
CA ASN A 270 -11.80 -8.86 -30.01
C ASN A 270 -12.46 -10.22 -30.31
N PHE A 271 -11.70 -11.20 -30.80
CA PHE A 271 -12.28 -12.47 -31.28
C PHE A 271 -12.11 -13.65 -30.32
N PHE A 272 -11.04 -13.69 -29.50
CA PHE A 272 -10.73 -14.91 -28.73
C PHE A 272 -10.50 -14.72 -27.23
N GLY A 273 -10.21 -13.51 -26.72
CA GLY A 273 -9.87 -13.31 -25.29
C GLY A 273 -8.68 -14.16 -24.78
N TYR A 274 -8.03 -14.91 -25.66
CA TYR A 274 -7.06 -15.95 -25.32
C TYR A 274 -5.77 -15.37 -24.74
N GLN A 275 -5.31 -14.22 -25.26
CA GLN A 275 -4.13 -13.53 -24.74
C GLN A 275 -4.33 -13.04 -23.31
N LEU A 276 -5.55 -12.59 -22.96
CA LEU A 276 -5.90 -12.20 -21.61
C LEU A 276 -5.85 -13.41 -20.66
N ILE A 277 -6.50 -14.52 -21.05
CA ILE A 277 -6.53 -15.76 -20.25
C ILE A 277 -5.13 -16.35 -20.10
N ALA A 278 -4.34 -16.40 -21.18
CA ALA A 278 -2.96 -16.87 -21.16
C ALA A 278 -2.08 -15.97 -20.28
N GLY A 279 -2.24 -14.65 -20.37
CA GLY A 279 -1.53 -13.69 -19.52
C GLY A 279 -1.87 -13.86 -18.04
N LEU A 280 -3.15 -14.07 -17.71
CA LEU A 280 -3.60 -14.40 -16.35
C LEU A 280 -2.93 -15.68 -15.85
N ASN A 281 -3.01 -16.76 -16.62
CA ASN A 281 -2.42 -18.04 -16.23
C ASN A 281 -0.90 -17.96 -16.07
N LEU A 282 -0.20 -17.21 -16.91
CA LEU A 282 1.26 -17.08 -16.84
C LEU A 282 1.72 -16.24 -15.65
N ARG A 283 1.10 -15.08 -15.42
CA ARG A 283 1.59 -14.10 -14.43
C ARG A 283 1.08 -14.35 -13.00
N PHE A 284 -0.05 -15.05 -12.85
CA PHE A 284 -0.57 -15.43 -11.54
C PHE A 284 -0.11 -16.83 -11.09
N ASN A 285 0.56 -17.61 -11.93
CA ASN A 285 1.15 -18.91 -11.55
C ASN A 285 2.38 -18.74 -10.64
N GLN A 286 2.13 -18.32 -9.42
CA GLN A 286 3.14 -18.03 -8.40
C GLN A 286 3.15 -19.12 -7.32
N GLU A 287 4.26 -19.20 -6.58
CA GLU A 287 4.45 -20.11 -5.44
C GLU A 287 3.32 -19.97 -4.40
N THR A 288 2.72 -18.78 -4.31
CA THR A 288 1.64 -18.42 -3.39
C THR A 288 0.30 -19.08 -3.73
N LEU A 289 0.04 -19.51 -4.98
CA LEU A 289 -1.26 -20.07 -5.36
C LEU A 289 -1.61 -21.34 -4.57
N LYS A 290 -0.68 -22.29 -4.46
CA LYS A 290 -0.92 -23.54 -3.72
C LYS A 290 -1.24 -23.27 -2.25
N MET A 291 -0.55 -22.31 -1.65
CA MET A 291 -0.82 -21.89 -0.28
C MET A 291 -2.20 -21.25 -0.15
N ILE A 292 -2.61 -20.40 -1.10
CA ILE A 292 -3.95 -19.79 -1.13
C ILE A 292 -5.03 -20.87 -1.28
N GLU A 293 -4.83 -21.87 -2.13
CA GLU A 293 -5.75 -23.01 -2.29
C GLU A 293 -5.87 -23.81 -1.00
N SER A 294 -4.74 -24.21 -0.38
CA SER A 294 -4.74 -24.93 0.90
C SER A 294 -5.37 -24.13 2.03
N MET A 295 -5.15 -22.81 2.08
CA MET A 295 -5.83 -21.92 3.04
C MET A 295 -7.34 -21.84 2.75
N GLY A 296 -7.73 -21.80 1.47
CA GLY A 296 -9.14 -21.87 1.07
C GLY A 296 -9.82 -23.17 1.51
N HIS A 297 -9.12 -24.30 1.42
CA HIS A 297 -9.59 -25.57 1.98
C HIS A 297 -9.66 -25.52 3.51
N LEU A 298 -8.71 -24.88 4.19
CA LEU A 298 -8.74 -24.69 5.65
C LEU A 298 -9.97 -23.91 6.10
N LEU A 299 -10.27 -22.78 5.46
CA LEU A 299 -11.43 -21.94 5.78
C LEU A 299 -12.77 -22.69 5.64
N LYS A 300 -12.84 -23.62 4.67
CA LYS A 300 -14.01 -24.49 4.44
C LYS A 300 -14.02 -25.73 5.32
N LEU A 301 -12.93 -26.01 6.03
CA LEU A 301 -12.68 -27.26 6.74
C LEU A 301 -12.68 -28.47 5.78
N GLU A 302 -12.17 -28.31 4.56
CA GLU A 302 -12.08 -29.35 3.51
C GLU A 302 -10.63 -29.76 3.24
N THR A 303 -9.71 -29.55 4.18
CA THR A 303 -8.27 -29.83 4.03
C THR A 303 -7.94 -31.31 3.88
N ASN A 304 -7.00 -31.59 2.99
CA ASN A 304 -6.37 -32.89 2.83
C ASN A 304 -4.99 -32.94 3.53
N ASN A 305 -4.39 -34.14 3.64
CA ASN A 305 -3.06 -34.29 4.26
C ASN A 305 -1.96 -33.45 3.57
N VAL A 306 -2.08 -33.25 2.25
CA VAL A 306 -1.16 -32.39 1.50
C VAL A 306 -1.27 -30.93 1.93
N ASP A 307 -2.50 -30.44 2.16
CA ASP A 307 -2.73 -29.07 2.63
C ASP A 307 -2.15 -28.86 4.02
N ILE A 308 -2.38 -29.81 4.93
CA ILE A 308 -1.87 -29.75 6.31
C ILE A 308 -0.34 -29.73 6.32
N LEU A 309 0.32 -30.61 5.56
CA LEU A 309 1.78 -30.64 5.46
C LEU A 309 2.33 -29.35 4.85
N LEU A 310 1.68 -28.82 3.81
CA LEU A 310 2.07 -27.56 3.19
C LEU A 310 1.97 -26.42 4.21
N LEU A 311 0.78 -26.18 4.78
CA LEU A 311 0.53 -25.12 5.73
C LEU A 311 1.45 -25.21 6.96
N SER A 312 1.69 -26.42 7.46
CA SER A 312 2.58 -26.65 8.61
C SER A 312 4.04 -26.32 8.29
N SER A 313 4.51 -26.71 7.10
CA SER A 313 5.87 -26.38 6.67
C SER A 313 6.05 -24.88 6.44
N VAL A 314 5.04 -24.24 5.86
CA VAL A 314 5.02 -22.82 5.46
C VAL A 314 4.95 -21.90 6.68
N PHE A 315 4.02 -22.15 7.60
CA PHE A 315 3.79 -21.29 8.76
C PHE A 315 4.51 -21.77 10.03
N ASN A 316 5.32 -22.82 9.91
CA ASN A 316 6.08 -23.44 11.00
C ASN A 316 5.17 -23.91 12.14
N LEU A 317 4.16 -24.69 11.78
CA LEU A 317 3.13 -25.23 12.69
C LEU A 317 3.37 -26.71 12.95
N ASP A 318 2.77 -27.23 14.02
CA ASP A 318 2.75 -28.67 14.28
C ASP A 318 1.63 -29.32 13.45
N ALA A 319 2.01 -30.17 12.49
CA ALA A 319 1.07 -30.80 11.58
C ALA A 319 0.07 -31.74 12.28
N ALA A 320 0.49 -32.43 13.34
CA ALA A 320 -0.39 -33.33 14.08
C ALA A 320 -1.41 -32.52 14.89
N ASN A 321 -0.95 -31.46 15.57
CA ASN A 321 -1.85 -30.58 16.31
C ASN A 321 -2.82 -29.85 15.36
N LEU A 322 -2.34 -29.32 14.24
CA LEU A 322 -3.18 -28.69 13.22
C LEU A 322 -4.26 -29.66 12.71
N GLU A 323 -3.91 -30.91 12.42
CA GLU A 323 -4.88 -31.93 12.02
C GLU A 323 -5.94 -32.17 13.12
N THR A 324 -5.51 -32.29 14.38
CA THR A 324 -6.44 -32.48 15.50
C THR A 324 -7.37 -31.28 15.70
N GLU A 325 -6.86 -30.06 15.60
CA GLU A 325 -7.65 -28.82 15.68
C GLU A 325 -8.72 -28.77 14.59
N ILE A 326 -8.36 -29.09 13.35
CA ILE A 326 -9.30 -29.12 12.22
C ILE A 326 -10.38 -30.19 12.44
N ARG A 327 -10.02 -31.37 12.97
CA ARG A 327 -10.99 -32.42 13.31
C ARG A 327 -11.97 -31.98 14.39
N LEU A 328 -11.50 -31.27 15.42
CA LEU A 328 -12.36 -30.70 16.47
C LEU A 328 -13.28 -29.62 15.92
N LEU A 329 -12.76 -28.71 15.07
CA LEU A 329 -13.57 -27.67 14.43
C LEU A 329 -14.68 -28.26 13.56
N LYS A 330 -14.41 -29.33 12.80
CA LYS A 330 -15.43 -30.05 12.00
C LYS A 330 -16.60 -30.58 12.83
N GLN A 331 -16.36 -30.92 14.09
CA GLN A 331 -17.38 -31.45 15.01
C GLN A 331 -18.09 -30.34 15.80
N SER A 332 -17.55 -29.12 15.80
CA SER A 332 -18.14 -28.01 16.53
C SER A 332 -19.46 -27.55 15.88
N THR A 333 -20.52 -27.44 16.68
CA THR A 333 -21.84 -27.00 16.23
C THR A 333 -21.97 -25.48 16.20
N ASP A 334 -21.00 -24.75 16.75
CA ASP A 334 -21.03 -23.31 17.04
C ASP A 334 -20.38 -22.45 15.93
N LEU A 335 -20.28 -23.00 14.71
CA LEU A 335 -19.70 -22.33 13.54
C LEU A 335 -20.71 -21.51 12.73
N SER A 336 -21.96 -21.35 13.20
CA SER A 336 -23.02 -20.66 12.45
C SER A 336 -22.75 -19.19 12.17
N GLU A 337 -21.93 -18.53 13.00
CA GLU A 337 -21.52 -17.13 12.82
C GLU A 337 -20.29 -16.98 11.91
N CYS A 338 -19.49 -18.05 11.76
CA CYS A 338 -18.30 -18.04 10.93
C CYS A 338 -18.68 -18.29 9.47
N ASN A 339 -18.63 -17.24 8.63
CA ASN A 339 -18.72 -17.44 7.19
C ASN A 339 -17.43 -18.15 6.75
N LYS A 340 -17.54 -19.44 6.38
CA LYS A 340 -16.45 -20.39 6.04
C LYS A 340 -15.55 -20.00 4.85
N THR A 341 -15.52 -18.71 4.49
CA THR A 341 -14.83 -18.16 3.33
C THR A 341 -14.06 -16.88 3.61
N ASN A 342 -14.20 -16.25 4.80
CA ASN A 342 -13.50 -15.00 5.12
C ASN A 342 -12.60 -15.16 6.35
N CYS A 343 -11.30 -14.90 6.18
CA CYS A 343 -10.32 -14.90 7.27
C CYS A 343 -10.69 -13.93 8.41
N GLU A 344 -11.22 -12.75 8.12
CA GLU A 344 -11.58 -11.75 9.15
C GLU A 344 -12.64 -12.32 10.11
N LYS A 345 -13.69 -12.95 9.56
CA LYS A 345 -14.74 -13.58 10.38
C LYS A 345 -14.22 -14.76 11.20
N TRP A 346 -13.27 -15.51 10.65
CA TRP A 346 -12.58 -16.56 11.40
C TRP A 346 -11.75 -15.97 12.54
N MET A 347 -11.02 -14.87 12.31
CA MET A 347 -10.25 -14.19 13.35
C MET A 347 -11.15 -13.62 14.44
N ASP A 348 -12.25 -12.96 14.08
CA ASP A 348 -13.23 -12.47 15.04
C ASP A 348 -13.81 -13.60 15.88
N TRP A 349 -14.20 -14.72 15.26
CA TRP A 349 -14.74 -15.89 15.95
C TRP A 349 -13.71 -16.56 16.89
N LEU A 350 -12.45 -16.61 16.48
CA LEU A 350 -11.35 -17.15 17.29
C LEU A 350 -10.99 -16.25 18.46
N THR A 351 -11.22 -14.94 18.37
CA THR A 351 -10.83 -13.95 19.38
C THR A 351 -12.01 -13.45 20.22
N ILE A 352 -13.17 -14.12 20.16
CA ILE A 352 -14.33 -13.78 20.99
C ILE A 352 -13.94 -13.82 22.46
N SER A 353 -14.12 -12.68 23.14
CA SER A 353 -13.75 -12.50 24.54
C SER A 353 -14.41 -13.55 25.44
N GLY A 354 -13.60 -14.17 26.30
CA GLY A 354 -14.06 -15.19 27.26
C GLY A 354 -14.15 -16.62 26.73
N THR A 355 -13.79 -16.87 25.46
CA THR A 355 -13.81 -18.23 24.88
C THR A 355 -12.44 -18.90 24.80
N SER A 356 -11.34 -18.12 24.77
CA SER A 356 -9.96 -18.61 24.63
C SER A 356 -9.74 -19.56 23.44
N ARG A 357 -10.52 -19.40 22.38
CA ARG A 357 -10.48 -20.25 21.18
C ARG A 357 -9.17 -20.10 20.43
N GLU A 358 -8.56 -18.91 20.46
CA GLU A 358 -7.24 -18.63 19.93
C GLU A 358 -6.14 -19.48 20.60
N VAL A 359 -6.36 -19.91 21.85
CA VAL A 359 -5.44 -20.81 22.58
C VAL A 359 -5.73 -22.27 22.26
N ILE A 360 -7.01 -22.64 22.17
CA ILE A 360 -7.45 -24.01 21.86
C ILE A 360 -7.07 -24.40 20.42
N PHE A 361 -7.25 -23.47 19.48
CA PHE A 361 -6.99 -23.65 18.05
C PHE A 361 -5.78 -22.82 17.62
N CYS A 362 -4.67 -22.96 18.34
CA CYS A 362 -3.50 -22.10 18.19
C CYS A 362 -2.81 -22.25 16.83
N ASN A 363 -2.79 -23.46 16.25
CA ASN A 363 -2.19 -23.65 14.93
C ASN A 363 -3.07 -23.06 13.82
N VAL A 364 -4.39 -23.21 13.91
CA VAL A 364 -5.33 -22.57 12.98
C VAL A 364 -5.26 -21.04 13.09
N PHE A 365 -5.24 -20.51 14.31
CA PHE A 365 -5.11 -19.08 14.57
C PHE A 365 -3.80 -18.52 13.97
N GLU A 366 -2.68 -19.20 14.23
CA GLU A 366 -1.37 -18.76 13.73
C GLU A 366 -1.24 -18.90 12.20
N ALA A 367 -1.87 -19.93 11.60
CA ALA A 367 -1.96 -20.07 10.15
C ALA A 367 -2.70 -18.89 9.52
N LEU A 368 -3.87 -18.54 10.06
CA LEU A 368 -4.67 -17.41 9.57
C LEU A 368 -3.96 -16.09 9.76
N LYS A 369 -3.42 -15.84 10.96
CA LYS A 369 -2.65 -14.63 11.29
C LYS A 369 -1.48 -14.47 10.32
N SER A 370 -0.68 -15.53 10.12
CA SER A 370 0.48 -15.49 9.21
C SER A 370 0.06 -15.27 7.76
N PHE A 371 -0.99 -15.94 7.30
CA PHE A 371 -1.51 -15.78 5.94
C PHE A 371 -2.02 -14.36 5.66
N MET A 372 -2.74 -13.75 6.60
CA MET A 372 -3.27 -12.38 6.45
C MET A 372 -2.19 -11.30 6.37
N VAL A 373 -1.00 -11.58 6.87
CA VAL A 373 0.17 -10.68 6.81
C VAL A 373 0.85 -10.73 5.43
N ILE A 374 0.59 -11.74 4.58
CA ILE A 374 1.13 -11.82 3.23
C ILE A 374 0.38 -10.83 2.32
N PRO A 375 1.04 -9.77 1.80
CA PRO A 375 0.41 -8.81 0.91
C PRO A 375 0.25 -9.38 -0.49
N VAL A 376 -0.72 -8.85 -1.24
CA VAL A 376 -0.97 -9.22 -2.66
C VAL A 376 -0.66 -8.08 -3.62
N THR A 377 -0.49 -6.86 -3.14
CA THR A 377 -0.18 -5.67 -3.95
C THR A 377 0.79 -4.75 -3.22
N THR A 378 1.51 -3.90 -3.96
CA THR A 378 2.35 -2.81 -3.45
C THR A 378 1.60 -1.47 -3.39
N CYS A 379 0.25 -1.48 -3.38
CA CYS A 379 -0.56 -0.25 -3.47
C CYS A 379 -0.26 0.76 -2.34
N SER A 380 0.15 0.32 -1.16
CA SER A 380 0.59 1.23 -0.09
C SER A 380 1.85 2.01 -0.46
N CYS A 381 2.81 1.38 -1.13
CA CYS A 381 3.99 2.05 -1.67
C CYS A 381 3.56 3.08 -2.73
N GLU A 382 2.68 2.71 -3.66
CA GLU A 382 2.15 3.65 -4.67
C GLU A 382 1.40 4.84 -4.05
N ARG A 383 0.61 4.62 -2.99
CA ARG A 383 -0.05 5.69 -2.24
C ARG A 383 0.98 6.66 -1.63
N SER A 384 2.11 6.14 -1.13
CA SER A 384 3.19 6.99 -0.63
C SER A 384 3.78 7.89 -1.72
N PHE A 385 3.85 7.43 -2.97
CA PHE A 385 4.29 8.25 -4.12
C PHE A 385 3.31 9.38 -4.43
N SER A 386 2.01 9.12 -4.31
CA SER A 386 1.01 10.16 -4.43
C SER A 386 1.23 11.25 -3.36
N LYS A 387 1.56 10.87 -2.12
CA LYS A 387 1.91 11.82 -1.06
C LYS A 387 3.26 12.52 -1.31
N LEU A 388 4.25 11.81 -1.83
CA LEU A 388 5.54 12.37 -2.27
C LEU A 388 5.34 13.52 -3.26
N SER A 389 4.46 13.36 -4.26
CA SER A 389 4.16 14.42 -5.23
C SER A 389 3.57 15.70 -4.61
N ILE A 390 2.92 15.56 -3.43
CA ILE A 390 2.35 16.68 -2.67
C ILE A 390 3.40 17.32 -1.77
N VAL A 391 4.29 16.53 -1.16
CA VAL A 391 5.32 17.04 -0.24
C VAL A 391 6.52 17.62 -1.00
N LYS A 392 6.96 16.96 -2.08
CA LYS A 392 8.09 17.36 -2.92
C LYS A 392 7.59 17.80 -4.30
N THR A 393 7.47 19.12 -4.45
CA THR A 393 7.01 19.76 -5.69
C THR A 393 8.18 20.36 -6.45
N LYS A 394 7.97 20.79 -7.71
CA LYS A 394 8.99 21.52 -8.51
C LYS A 394 9.56 22.72 -7.76
N LEU A 395 8.72 23.45 -7.02
CA LEU A 395 9.12 24.60 -6.18
C LEU A 395 9.89 24.21 -4.90
N ARG A 396 9.91 22.92 -4.54
CA ARG A 396 10.56 22.35 -3.35
C ARG A 396 11.54 21.22 -3.73
N SER A 397 12.10 21.26 -4.93
CA SER A 397 12.98 20.22 -5.46
C SER A 397 14.26 20.03 -4.64
N VAL A 398 14.73 21.08 -3.96
CA VAL A 398 15.98 21.11 -3.15
C VAL A 398 15.76 20.62 -1.71
N MET A 399 14.63 19.97 -1.40
CA MET A 399 14.40 19.39 -0.07
C MET A 399 15.39 18.24 0.21
N LEU A 400 16.07 18.29 1.36
CA LEU A 400 16.97 17.22 1.82
C LEU A 400 16.18 15.95 2.15
N GLN A 401 16.82 14.79 1.98
CA GLN A 401 16.17 13.49 2.16
C GLN A 401 15.60 13.28 3.57
N GLU A 402 16.37 13.64 4.60
CA GLU A 402 15.92 13.51 6.00
C GLU A 402 14.63 14.30 6.26
N ARG A 403 14.57 15.56 5.78
CA ARG A 403 13.36 16.38 5.93
C ARG A 403 12.19 15.80 5.12
N LEU A 404 12.46 15.28 3.92
CA LEU A 404 11.45 14.67 3.07
C LEU A 404 10.83 13.44 3.74
N ASP A 405 11.67 12.53 4.22
CA ASP A 405 11.26 11.30 4.89
C ASP A 405 10.43 11.62 6.13
N ASN A 406 10.94 12.49 7.01
CA ASN A 406 10.22 12.86 8.25
C ASN A 406 8.85 13.50 7.97
N LEU A 407 8.75 14.37 6.94
CA LEU A 407 7.47 14.94 6.53
C LEU A 407 6.51 13.89 5.95
N LEU A 408 7.03 12.92 5.19
CA LEU A 408 6.23 11.83 4.64
C LEU A 408 5.73 10.89 5.73
N THR A 409 6.57 10.53 6.71
CA THR A 409 6.16 9.74 7.88
C THR A 409 4.96 10.40 8.55
N MET A 410 5.05 11.68 8.90
CA MET A 410 3.94 12.39 9.54
C MET A 410 2.69 12.51 8.65
N PHE A 411 2.88 12.70 7.34
CA PHE A 411 1.76 12.92 6.42
C PHE A 411 1.05 11.64 6.00
N ILE A 412 1.75 10.51 5.97
CA ILE A 412 1.20 9.18 5.68
C ILE A 412 0.61 8.59 6.96
N GLU A 413 1.38 8.57 8.05
CA GLU A 413 0.97 8.02 9.35
C GLU A 413 0.20 9.06 10.19
N GLN A 414 -0.90 9.58 9.64
CA GLN A 414 -1.67 10.66 10.27
C GLN A 414 -2.27 10.24 11.62
N GLU A 415 -2.70 8.98 11.76
CA GLU A 415 -3.26 8.45 13.01
C GLU A 415 -2.19 8.43 14.11
N LEU A 416 -0.97 7.98 13.79
CA LEU A 416 0.14 8.00 14.74
C LEU A 416 0.63 9.41 15.04
N ALA A 417 0.70 10.27 14.02
CA ALA A 417 1.09 11.67 14.20
C ALA A 417 0.07 12.45 15.06
N TYR A 418 -1.22 12.13 14.97
CA TYR A 418 -2.26 12.75 15.79
C TYR A 418 -2.21 12.29 17.25
N ASN A 419 -1.91 11.00 17.46
CA ASN A 419 -1.84 10.39 18.80
C ASN A 419 -0.41 10.36 19.38
N VAL A 420 0.52 11.14 18.83
CA VAL A 420 1.91 11.16 19.27
C VAL A 420 2.01 11.71 20.69
N ASP A 421 2.84 11.09 21.53
CA ASP A 421 3.10 11.57 22.89
C ASP A 421 3.94 12.86 22.83
N LEU A 422 3.33 13.97 23.23
CA LEU A 422 3.98 15.28 23.19
C LEU A 422 5.12 15.42 24.21
N GLU A 423 5.05 14.77 25.37
CA GLU A 423 6.13 14.81 26.36
C GLU A 423 7.37 14.12 25.80
N GLU A 424 7.14 12.99 25.15
CA GLU A 424 8.18 12.21 24.50
C GLU A 424 8.81 12.93 23.29
N VAL A 425 7.99 13.66 22.52
CA VAL A 425 8.48 14.55 21.46
C VAL A 425 9.33 15.67 22.06
N ILE A 426 8.92 16.26 23.18
CA ILE A 426 9.67 17.31 23.87
C ILE A 426 11.02 16.79 24.37
N GLU A 427 11.08 15.60 24.97
CA GLU A 427 12.33 14.98 25.43
C GLU A 427 13.25 14.61 24.26
N THR A 428 12.69 14.06 23.18
CA THR A 428 13.43 13.80 21.93
C THR A 428 14.00 15.11 21.37
N PHE A 429 13.19 16.16 21.36
CA PHE A 429 13.60 17.49 20.90
C PHE A 429 14.72 18.06 21.77
N LYS A 430 14.65 17.97 23.11
CA LYS A 430 15.71 18.43 24.02
C LYS A 430 17.06 17.78 23.72
N THR A 431 17.06 16.49 23.41
CA THR A 431 18.26 15.66 23.28
C THR A 431 18.80 15.55 21.85
N LEU A 432 18.00 15.90 20.82
CA LEU A 432 18.35 15.75 19.41
C LEU A 432 19.65 16.47 19.02
N ARG A 433 20.01 17.56 19.71
CA ARG A 433 21.24 18.31 19.47
C ARG A 433 22.04 18.40 20.78
N PRO A 434 23.35 18.15 20.77
CA PRO A 434 24.20 18.16 21.97
C PRO A 434 24.43 19.56 22.59
N ALA A 435 23.90 20.63 21.98
CA ALA A 435 23.89 21.95 22.62
C ALA A 435 22.66 22.04 23.54
N GLU A 436 22.87 22.36 24.82
CA GLU A 436 21.79 22.58 25.80
C GLU A 436 20.77 23.58 25.23
N ARG A 437 19.65 23.06 24.76
CA ARG A 437 18.51 23.89 24.41
C ARG A 437 18.02 24.48 25.73
N ARG A 438 18.17 25.79 25.88
CA ARG A 438 17.72 26.54 27.07
C ARG A 438 16.19 26.60 27.07
N MET A 439 15.58 25.47 27.42
CA MET A 439 14.16 25.37 27.73
C MET A 439 14.05 25.76 29.20
N GLU A 440 14.04 27.06 29.48
CA GLU A 440 13.57 27.53 30.77
C GLU A 440 12.07 27.19 30.82
N LEU A 441 11.72 26.22 31.69
CA LEU A 441 10.33 25.84 32.00
C LEU A 441 9.60 26.99 32.67
#